data_AF-A0AAD9BWS9-F1
#
_entry.id   AF-A0AAD9BWS9-F1
#
_cell.length_a   1.000
_cell.length_b   1.000
_cell.length_c   1.000
_cell.angle_alpha   90.00
_cell.angle_beta   90.00
_cell.angle_gamma   90.00
#
_symmetry.space_group_name_H-M   'P 1'
#
loop_
_entity.id
_entity.type
_entity.pdbx_description
1 polymer ?
#
loop_
_entity_poly.entity_id
_entity_poly.type
_entity_poly.pdbx_seq_one_letter_code
_entity_poly.pdbx_strand_id
1 'polypeptide(L)'
;MFLLWVPVTLFLSFIVSQTWSVQMSWDNWNADLRNREKEFEKPSSPPHIIFILVDDQGFRDVGYHGSEIKTPTLDRLAAQGVKLENYYVQPLCSPSRSQLMTG
;
A
#
# COMPACT_ATOMS: atom_id res chain seq x y z
N MET A 1 -20.64 61.41 3.85
CA MET A 1 -19.56 60.86 2.97
C MET A 1 -18.64 59.83 3.65
N PHE A 2 -18.68 59.66 4.98
CA PHE A 2 -17.84 58.69 5.72
C PHE A 2 -18.42 57.27 5.87
N LEU A 3 -19.73 57.08 5.72
CA LEU A 3 -20.41 55.80 5.95
C LEU A 3 -20.24 54.74 4.83
N LEU A 4 -19.74 55.12 3.66
CA LEU A 4 -19.56 54.21 2.52
C LEU A 4 -18.16 53.56 2.42
N TRP A 5 -17.20 53.99 3.24
CA TRP A 5 -15.82 53.47 3.19
C TRP A 5 -15.57 52.27 4.11
N VAL A 6 -16.31 52.17 5.22
CA VAL A 6 -16.23 51.05 6.18
C VAL A 6 -16.54 49.68 5.55
N PRO A 7 -17.56 49.54 4.67
CA PRO A 7 -17.85 48.26 4.03
C PRO A 7 -16.74 47.80 3.08
N VAL A 8 -16.09 48.74 2.39
CA VAL A 8 -15.05 48.44 1.37
C VAL A 8 -13.77 47.93 2.04
N THR A 9 -13.37 48.53 3.15
CA THR A 9 -12.18 48.08 3.89
C THR A 9 -12.39 46.72 4.55
N LEU A 10 -13.56 46.48 5.14
CA LEU A 10 -13.91 45.17 5.71
C LEU A 10 -13.95 44.07 4.66
N PHE A 11 -14.46 44.36 3.45
CA PHE A 11 -14.49 43.40 2.35
C PHE A 11 -13.09 43.06 1.83
N LEU A 12 -12.20 44.06 1.70
CA LEU A 12 -10.80 43.86 1.33
C LEU A 12 -10.04 43.03 2.38
N SER A 13 -10.22 43.33 3.67
CA SER A 13 -9.62 42.53 4.75
C SER A 13 -10.13 41.10 4.79
N PHE A 14 -11.42 40.87 4.50
CA PHE A 14 -11.98 39.52 4.39
C PHE A 14 -11.36 38.74 3.23
N ILE A 15 -11.21 39.35 2.04
CA ILE A 15 -10.54 38.72 0.90
C ILE A 15 -9.09 38.37 1.23
N VAL A 16 -8.34 39.30 1.83
CA VAL A 16 -6.94 39.07 2.24
C VAL A 16 -6.84 37.94 3.29
N SER A 17 -7.79 37.85 4.22
CA SER A 17 -7.82 36.78 5.22
C SER A 17 -8.13 35.41 4.62
N GLN A 18 -9.04 35.34 3.64
CA GLN A 18 -9.38 34.09 2.95
C GLN A 18 -8.21 33.60 2.09
N THR A 19 -7.53 34.50 1.37
CA THR A 19 -6.35 34.13 0.58
C THR A 19 -5.19 33.67 1.46
N TRP A 20 -4.96 34.32 2.61
CA TRP A 20 -3.94 33.86 3.57
C TRP A 20 -4.25 32.50 4.17
N SER A 21 -5.52 32.22 4.48
CA SER A 21 -5.94 30.92 5.04
C SER A 21 -5.76 29.79 4.02
N VAL A 22 -6.12 30.04 2.76
CA VAL A 22 -5.89 29.10 1.66
C VAL A 22 -4.38 28.90 1.42
N GLN A 23 -3.59 29.98 1.44
CA GLN A 23 -2.13 29.90 1.28
C GLN A 23 -1.48 29.08 2.40
N MET A 24 -1.81 29.34 3.67
CA MET A 24 -1.31 28.53 4.79
C MET A 24 -1.73 27.07 4.68
N SER A 25 -2.98 26.79 4.30
CA SER A 25 -3.47 25.43 4.09
C SER A 25 -2.68 24.73 2.98
N TRP A 26 -2.35 25.45 1.92
CA TRP A 26 -1.54 24.96 0.80
C TRP A 26 -0.10 24.65 1.25
N ASP A 27 0.51 25.54 2.03
CA ASP A 27 1.87 25.36 2.52
C ASP A 27 1.98 24.18 3.49
N ASN A 28 0.99 24.01 4.36
CA ASN A 28 0.88 22.86 5.27
C ASN A 28 0.69 21.55 4.50
N TRP A 29 -0.20 21.53 3.50
CA TRP A 29 -0.39 20.37 2.64
C TRP A 29 0.91 19.96 1.94
N ASN A 30 1.64 20.91 1.39
CA ASN A 30 2.91 20.63 0.73
C ASN A 30 4.02 20.20 1.72
N ALA A 31 4.00 20.70 2.95
CA ALA A 31 4.93 20.26 3.99
C ALA A 31 4.69 18.80 4.40
N ASP A 32 3.43 18.41 4.52
CA ASP A 32 3.03 17.02 4.76
C ASP A 32 3.48 16.09 3.62
N LEU A 33 3.23 16.46 2.36
CA LEU A 33 3.68 15.67 1.21
C LEU A 33 5.20 15.44 1.21
N ARG A 34 5.98 16.49 1.49
CA ARG A 34 7.45 16.39 1.60
C ARG A 34 7.90 15.48 2.74
N ASN A 35 7.18 15.48 3.87
CA ASN A 35 7.48 14.57 4.98
C ASN A 35 7.15 13.12 4.63
N ARG A 36 6.02 12.87 3.96
CA ARG A 36 5.68 11.52 3.48
C ARG A 36 6.71 11.00 2.49
N GLU A 37 7.17 11.82 1.55
CA GLU A 37 8.24 11.44 0.62
C GLU A 37 9.55 11.07 1.34
N LYS A 38 9.89 11.75 2.44
CA LYS A 38 11.03 11.38 3.29
C LYS A 38 10.84 10.05 4.02
N GLU A 39 9.64 9.71 4.45
CA GLU A 39 9.34 8.41 5.07
C GLU A 39 9.40 7.26 4.06
N PHE A 40 9.08 7.54 2.79
CA PHE A 40 9.34 6.63 1.68
C PHE A 40 10.81 6.71 1.23
N GLU A 41 11.75 6.49 2.14
CA GLU A 41 13.12 6.19 1.74
C GLU A 41 13.12 4.91 0.92
N LYS A 42 13.33 5.07 -0.39
CA LYS A 42 13.52 3.94 -1.29
C LYS A 42 14.69 3.12 -0.74
N PRO A 43 14.51 1.82 -0.45
CA PRO A 43 15.59 1.00 0.06
C PRO A 43 16.78 1.12 -0.89
N SER A 44 17.99 1.29 -0.33
CA SER A 44 19.21 1.58 -1.10
C SER A 44 19.53 0.49 -2.12
N SER A 45 18.99 -0.72 -1.92
CA SER A 45 19.03 -1.85 -2.82
C SER A 45 17.63 -2.34 -3.15
N PRO A 46 17.36 -2.77 -4.40
CA PRO A 46 16.15 -3.50 -4.73
C PRO A 46 15.95 -4.71 -3.80
N PRO A 47 14.70 -5.06 -3.45
CA PRO A 47 14.45 -6.25 -2.65
C PRO A 47 14.84 -7.51 -3.43
N HIS A 48 15.40 -8.50 -2.73
CA HIS A 48 15.60 -9.83 -3.29
C HIS A 48 14.26 -10.59 -3.25
N ILE A 49 13.83 -11.10 -4.40
CA ILE A 49 12.61 -11.89 -4.52
C ILE A 49 13.01 -13.36 -4.66
N ILE A 50 12.53 -14.20 -3.74
CA ILE A 50 12.72 -15.66 -3.80
C ILE A 50 11.34 -16.28 -4.02
N PHE A 51 11.18 -16.98 -5.14
CA PHE A 51 9.96 -17.72 -5.45
C PHE A 51 10.18 -19.21 -5.16
N ILE A 52 9.40 -19.76 -4.22
CA ILE A 52 9.44 -21.18 -3.84
C ILE A 52 8.22 -21.86 -4.46
N LEU A 53 8.43 -22.75 -5.43
CA LEU A 53 7.39 -23.57 -6.04
C LEU A 53 7.49 -25.01 -5.54
N VAL A 54 6.37 -25.59 -5.13
CA VAL A 54 6.27 -26.99 -4.70
C VAL A 54 5.44 -27.77 -5.72
N ASP A 55 5.92 -28.94 -6.13
CA ASP A 55 5.21 -29.83 -7.07
C ASP A 55 4.23 -30.73 -6.30
N ASP A 56 3.07 -31.00 -6.89
CA ASP A 56 2.03 -31.89 -6.35
C ASP A 56 1.54 -31.58 -4.90
N GLN A 57 1.66 -30.34 -4.43
CA GLN A 57 1.18 -29.96 -3.10
C GLN A 57 -0.35 -29.79 -3.08
N GLY A 58 -1.03 -30.65 -2.32
CA GLY A 58 -2.46 -30.56 -2.05
C GLY A 58 -2.80 -29.50 -1.00
N PHE A 59 -4.08 -29.09 -0.98
CA PHE A 59 -4.58 -28.07 -0.06
C PHE A 59 -4.36 -28.44 1.41
N ARG A 60 -4.45 -29.72 1.78
CA ARG A 60 -4.30 -30.20 3.18
C ARG A 60 -2.91 -30.77 3.49
N ASP A 61 -1.90 -30.48 2.68
CA ASP A 61 -0.51 -30.95 2.92
C ASP A 61 0.31 -29.98 3.80
N VAL A 62 -0.29 -28.85 4.20
CA VAL A 62 0.33 -27.82 5.04
C VAL A 62 -0.38 -27.68 6.38
N GLY A 63 0.39 -27.50 7.45
CA GLY A 63 -0.08 -27.41 8.83
C GLY A 63 -1.12 -26.32 9.04
N TYR A 64 -0.94 -25.15 8.43
CA TYR A 64 -1.91 -24.05 8.48
C TYR A 64 -3.27 -24.33 7.79
N HIS A 65 -3.41 -25.44 7.07
CA HIS A 65 -4.69 -25.97 6.56
C HIS A 65 -5.15 -27.24 7.30
N GLY A 66 -4.58 -27.52 8.47
CA GLY A 66 -4.96 -28.68 9.30
C GLY A 66 -4.43 -30.01 8.77
N SER A 67 -3.24 -30.02 8.17
CA SER A 67 -2.52 -31.24 7.82
C SER A 67 -2.10 -32.05 9.05
N GLU A 68 -1.98 -33.36 8.90
CA GLU A 68 -1.27 -34.22 9.86
C GLU A 68 0.25 -34.05 9.76
N ILE A 69 0.75 -33.56 8.60
CA ILE A 69 2.16 -33.28 8.36
C ILE A 69 2.53 -31.97 9.07
N LYS A 70 3.54 -32.03 9.94
CA LYS A 70 4.03 -30.84 10.65
C LYS A 70 4.92 -30.01 9.73
N THR A 71 4.47 -28.80 9.38
CA THR A 71 5.21 -27.85 8.52
C THR A 71 5.56 -26.54 9.24
N PRO A 72 6.29 -26.57 10.37
CA PRO A 72 6.45 -25.41 11.25
C PRO A 72 7.08 -24.18 10.56
N THR A 73 7.94 -24.39 9.57
CA THR A 73 8.54 -23.30 8.79
C THR A 73 7.50 -22.62 7.89
N LEU A 74 6.65 -23.40 7.20
CA LEU A 74 5.58 -22.87 6.36
C LEU A 74 4.49 -22.21 7.20
N ASP A 75 4.15 -22.80 8.35
CA ASP A 75 3.16 -22.26 9.28
C ASP A 75 3.60 -20.90 9.82
N ARG A 76 4.89 -20.75 10.15
CA ARG A 76 5.47 -19.47 10.57
C ARG A 76 5.44 -18.43 9.45
N LEU A 77 5.81 -18.82 8.22
CA LEU A 77 5.74 -17.92 7.06
C LEU A 77 4.31 -17.45 6.81
N ALA A 78 3.34 -18.35 6.88
CA ALA A 78 1.93 -18.06 6.70
C ALA A 78 1.36 -17.14 7.79
N ALA A 79 1.83 -17.27 9.04
CA ALA A 79 1.44 -16.40 10.15
C ALA A 79 2.06 -15.00 10.11
N GLN A 80 3.24 -14.86 9.50
CA GLN A 80 3.96 -13.58 9.38
C GLN A 80 3.67 -12.84 8.06
N GLY A 81 3.07 -13.53 7.09
CA GLY A 81 2.80 -13.01 5.76
C GLY A 81 1.32 -12.89 5.43
N VAL A 82 1.04 -12.88 4.12
CA VAL A 82 -0.31 -12.86 3.57
C VAL A 82 -0.58 -14.23 2.95
N LYS A 83 -1.73 -14.82 3.27
CA LYS A 83 -2.20 -16.06 2.66
C LYS A 83 -3.21 -15.76 1.57
N LEU A 84 -3.07 -16.42 0.43
CA LEU A 84 -4.08 -16.43 -0.63
C LEU A 84 -4.89 -17.69 -0.47
N GLU A 85 -6.16 -17.56 -0.08
CA GLU A 85 -7.03 -18.71 0.22
C GLU A 85 -7.88 -19.14 -1.00
N ASN A 86 -7.97 -18.29 -2.01
CA ASN A 86 -8.74 -18.54 -3.24
C ASN A 86 -7.85 -18.46 -4.48
N TYR A 87 -7.06 -19.51 -4.73
CA TYR A 87 -6.20 -19.64 -5.90
C TYR A 87 -6.56 -20.89 -6.70
N TYR A 88 -6.28 -20.85 -8.01
CA TYR A 88 -6.59 -21.93 -8.93
C TYR A 88 -5.35 -22.32 -9.72
N VAL A 89 -5.20 -23.62 -9.98
CA VAL A 89 -4.11 -24.20 -10.76
C VAL A 89 -4.67 -25.14 -11.81
N GLN A 90 -3.89 -25.46 -12.83
CA GLN A 90 -4.25 -26.52 -13.77
C GLN A 90 -4.07 -27.88 -13.10
N PRO A 91 -4.84 -28.91 -13.49
CA PRO A 91 -4.75 -30.24 -12.89
C PRO A 91 -3.48 -31.01 -13.31
N LEU A 92 -2.49 -30.33 -13.91
CA LEU A 92 -1.22 -30.88 -14.37
C LEU A 92 -0.10 -29.87 -14.13
N CYS A 93 1.08 -30.36 -13.75
CA CYS A 93 2.22 -29.52 -13.37
C CYS A 93 2.77 -28.68 -14.53
N SER A 94 2.86 -29.28 -15.73
CA SER A 94 3.39 -28.59 -16.91
C SER A 94 2.59 -27.35 -17.31
N PRO A 95 1.26 -27.41 -17.53
CA PRO A 95 0.49 -26.21 -17.87
C PRO A 95 0.42 -25.19 -16.72
N SER A 96 0.41 -25.63 -15.44
CA SER A 96 0.51 -24.72 -14.29
C SER A 96 1.83 -23.94 -14.28
N ARG A 97 2.96 -24.61 -14.54
CA ARG A 97 4.27 -23.95 -14.65
C ARG A 97 4.36 -23.03 -15.87
N SER A 98 3.82 -23.43 -17.01
CA SER A 98 3.79 -22.58 -18.20
C SER A 98 3.06 -21.27 -17.93
N GLN A 99 1.86 -21.32 -17.32
CA GLN A 99 1.09 -20.13 -16.94
C GLN A 99 1.85 -19.23 -15.96
N LEU A 100 2.53 -19.81 -14.97
CA LEU A 100 3.34 -19.03 -14.04
C LEU A 100 4.50 -18.29 -14.73
N MET A 101 5.16 -18.94 -15.70
CA MET A 101 6.35 -18.39 -16.37
C MET A 101 6.01 -17.34 -17.44
N THR A 102 4.85 -17.46 -18.09
CA THR A 102 4.45 -16.56 -19.18
C THR A 102 3.51 -15.45 -18.73
N GLY A 103 2.87 -15.58 -17.56
CA GLY A 103 1.64 -14.85 -17.24
C GLY A 103 0.45 -15.34 -18.05
#